data_AF-A0A518FJL8-F1
#
_entry.id   AF-A0A518FJL8-F1
#
_cell.length_a   1.000
_cell.length_b   1.000
_cell.length_c   1.000
_cell.angle_alpha   90.00
_cell.angle_beta   90.00
_cell.angle_gamma   90.00
#
_symmetry.space_group_name_H-M   'P 1'
#
loop_
_entity.id
_entity.type
_entity.pdbx_description
1 polymer ?
#
loop_
_entity_poly.entity_id
_entity_poly.type
_entity_poly.pdbx_seq_one_letter_code
_entity_poly.pdbx_strand_id
1 'polypeptide(L)' 'MIWLYIDTGSTDKVAELPRNIFWLVLPSLSFFLLLPILLKKGVGFGASFGISTAVMIGFYLGMMFCLKKFGIQ' A
#
# COMPACT_ATOMS: atom_id res chain seq x y z
N MET A 1 12.60 -8.66 -13.63
CA MET A 1 12.86 -9.81 -12.73
C MET A 1 14.03 -10.66 -13.23
N ILE A 2 14.02 -11.17 -14.47
CA ILE A 2 15.15 -11.94 -15.00
C ILE A 2 16.45 -11.11 -15.11
N TRP A 3 16.36 -9.83 -15.48
CA TRP A 3 17.51 -8.92 -15.61
C TRP A 3 18.14 -8.51 -14.26
N LEU A 4 17.33 -8.40 -13.19
CA LEU A 4 17.81 -8.05 -11.83
C LEU A 4 18.50 -9.24 -11.14
N TYR A 5 18.01 -10.45 -11.42
CA TYR A 5 18.62 -11.69 -10.95
C TYR A 5 20.00 -11.92 -11.58
N ILE A 6 20.17 -11.53 -12.85
CA ILE A 6 21.42 -11.63 -13.59
C ILE A 6 22.47 -10.62 -13.07
N ASP A 7 22.04 -9.44 -12.61
CA ASP A 7 22.96 -8.36 -12.20
C ASP A 7 23.42 -8.46 -10.73
N THR A 8 22.56 -8.93 -9.81
CA THR A 8 22.86 -8.92 -8.36
C THR A 8 23.30 -10.28 -7.80
N GLY A 9 23.08 -11.38 -8.52
CA GLY A 9 23.45 -12.74 -8.08
C GLY A 9 22.80 -13.22 -6.77
N SER A 10 21.91 -12.43 -6.18
CA SER A 10 21.31 -12.65 -4.86
C SER A 10 19.79 -12.57 -4.96
N THR A 11 19.11 -13.71 -4.81
CA THR A 11 17.64 -13.86 -4.81
C THR A 11 16.94 -12.93 -3.83
N ASP A 12 17.59 -12.61 -2.70
CA ASP A 12 17.01 -11.84 -1.61
C ASP A 12 16.65 -10.40 -2.00
N LYS A 13 17.54 -9.69 -2.69
CA LYS A 13 17.26 -8.32 -3.15
C LYS A 13 16.21 -8.25 -4.25
N VAL A 14 16.15 -9.30 -5.08
CA VAL A 14 15.11 -9.43 -6.12
C VAL A 14 13.74 -9.68 -5.50
N ALA A 15 13.67 -10.37 -4.36
CA ALA A 15 12.43 -10.65 -3.64
C ALA A 15 11.94 -9.46 -2.79
N GLU A 16 12.85 -8.57 -2.37
CA GLU A 16 12.52 -7.41 -1.53
C GLU A 16 11.73 -6.33 -2.28
N LEU A 17 12.07 -6.07 -3.55
CA LEU A 17 11.35 -5.10 -4.41
C LEU A 17 9.86 -5.42 -4.57
N PRO A 18 9.44 -6.61 -5.05
CA PRO A 18 8.03 -6.96 -5.19
C PRO A 18 7.33 -7.04 -3.83
N ARG A 19 8.03 -7.42 -2.76
CA ARG A 19 7.48 -7.35 -1.39
C ARG A 19 7.14 -5.92 -0.98
N ASN A 20 8.02 -4.97 -1.28
CA ASN A 20 7.81 -3.55 -0.99
C ASN A 20 6.68 -2.97 -1.85
N ILE A 21 6.61 -3.33 -3.14
CA ILE A 21 5.51 -2.93 -4.03
C ILE A 21 4.18 -3.51 -3.56
N PHE A 22 4.14 -4.79 -3.16
CA PHE A 22 2.94 -5.43 -2.62
C PHE A 22 2.40 -4.67 -1.39
N TRP A 23 3.31 -4.19 -0.53
CA TRP A 23 2.99 -3.34 0.61
C TRP A 23 2.42 -1.97 0.24
N LEU A 24 2.93 -1.34 -0.83
CA LEU A 24 2.45 -0.05 -1.30
C LEU A 24 1.11 -0.13 -2.02
N VAL A 25 0.84 -1.26 -2.70
CA VAL A 25 -0.42 -1.45 -3.45
C VAL A 25 -1.63 -1.56 -2.52
N LEU A 26 -1.51 -2.20 -1.36
CA LEU A 26 -2.61 -2.36 -0.39
C LEU A 26 -3.29 -1.03 0.02
N PRO A 27 -2.56 0.00 0.52
CA PRO A 27 -3.14 1.29 0.83
C PRO A 27 -3.71 1.99 -0.42
N SER A 28 -3.02 1.95 -1.57
CA SER A 28 -3.52 2.53 -2.82
C SER A 28 -4.84 1.89 -3.29
N LEU A 29 -4.97 0.57 -3.14
CA LEU A 29 -6.18 -0.18 -3.50
C LEU A 29 -7.35 0.20 -2.60
N SER A 30 -7.08 0.39 -1.31
CA SER A 30 -8.06 0.90 -0.34
C SER A 30 -8.57 2.28 -0.75
N PHE A 31 -7.66 3.21 -1.08
CA PHE A 31 -8.03 4.56 -1.58
C PHE A 31 -8.89 4.49 -2.86
N PHE A 32 -8.48 3.67 -3.82
CA PHE A 32 -9.16 3.52 -5.10
C PHE A 32 -10.56 2.90 -4.97
N LEU A 33 -10.80 2.11 -3.93
CA LEU A 33 -12.10 1.51 -3.64
C LEU A 33 -13.00 2.46 -2.83
N LEU A 34 -12.44 3.15 -1.83
CA LEU A 34 -13.16 4.07 -0.95
C LEU A 34 -13.67 5.31 -1.67
N LEU A 35 -12.84 5.88 -2.55
CA LEU A 35 -13.19 7.08 -3.30
C LEU A 35 -14.51 6.91 -4.10
N PRO A 36 -14.66 5.90 -4.99
CA PRO A 36 -15.91 5.70 -5.72
C PRO A 36 -17.09 5.29 -4.82
N ILE A 37 -16.86 4.55 -3.72
CA ILE A 37 -17.93 4.21 -2.77
C ILE A 37 -18.51 5.46 -2.12
N LEU A 38 -17.65 6.39 -1.68
CA LEU A 38 -18.09 7.63 -1.05
C LEU A 38 -18.71 8.62 -2.04
N LEU A 39 -18.15 8.71 -3.26
CA LEU A 39 -18.76 9.47 -4.35
C LEU A 39 -20.16 8.94 -4.70
N LYS A 40 -20.35 7.61 -4.75
CA LYS A 40 -21.67 7.00 -4.96
C LYS A 40 -22.64 7.24 -3.81
N LYS A 41 -22.15 7.43 -2.58
CA LYS A 41 -22.96 7.81 -1.41
C LYS A 41 -23.37 9.29 -1.40
N GLY A 42 -22.98 10.08 -2.40
CA GLY A 42 -23.29 11.51 -2.46
C GLY A 42 -22.47 12.37 -1.50
N VAL A 43 -21.39 11.81 -0.93
CA VAL A 43 -20.46 12.55 -0.09
C VAL A 43 -19.65 13.48 -1.00
N GLY A 44 -19.68 14.79 -0.75
CA GLY A 44 -19.01 15.78 -1.58
C GLY A 44 -17.54 15.44 -1.82
N PHE A 45 -17.03 15.75 -3.02
CA PHE A 45 -15.70 15.32 -3.50
C PHE A 45 -14.58 15.56 -2.47
N GLY A 46 -14.57 16.73 -1.81
CA GLY A 46 -13.56 17.07 -0.80
C GLY A 46 -13.62 16.17 0.45
N ALA A 47 -14.82 15.88 0.97
CA ALA A 47 -14.97 14.98 2.11
C ALA A 47 -14.64 13.53 1.73
N SER A 48 -15.04 13.09 0.54
CA SER A 48 -14.70 11.77 -0.02
C SER A 48 -13.20 11.57 -0.17
N PHE A 49 -12.49 12.58 -0.66
CA PHE A 49 -11.04 12.57 -0.79
C PHE A 49 -10.35 12.54 0.57
N GLY A 50 -10.81 13.37 1.52
CA GLY A 50 -10.25 13.41 2.87
C GLY A 50 -10.42 12.09 3.63
N ILE A 51 -11.61 11.49 3.59
CA ILE A 51 -11.89 10.21 4.25
C ILE A 51 -11.10 9.08 3.60
N SER A 52 -11.05 9.02 2.26
CA SER A 52 -10.27 7.98 1.57
C SER A 52 -8.78 8.09 1.89
N THR A 53 -8.25 9.32 1.99
CA THR A 53 -6.86 9.57 2.40
C THR A 53 -6.63 9.16 3.85
N ALA A 54 -7.53 9.52 4.77
CA ALA A 54 -7.42 9.14 6.18
C ALA A 54 -7.43 7.62 6.36
N VAL A 55 -8.29 6.91 5.64
CA VAL A 55 -8.32 5.44 5.67
C VAL A 55 -7.06 4.83 5.05
N MET A 56 -6.54 5.41 3.95
CA MET A 56 -5.27 4.98 3.36
C MET A 56 -4.11 5.11 4.36
N ILE A 57 -4.04 6.23 5.10
CA ILE A 57 -3.05 6.45 6.16
C ILE A 57 -3.26 5.44 7.30
N GLY A 58 -4.50 5.21 7.71
CA GLY A 58 -4.83 4.21 8.74
C GLY A 58 -4.40 2.80 8.35
N PHE A 59 -4.63 2.41 7.09
CA PHE A 59 -4.13 1.16 6.53
C PHE A 59 -2.61 1.14 6.58
N TYR A 60 -1.93 2.16 6.07
CA TYR A 60 -0.47 2.25 6.07
C TYR A 60 0.13 2.16 7.48
N LEU A 61 -0.45 2.85 8.46
CA LEU A 61 -0.01 2.83 9.86
C LEU A 61 -0.28 1.47 10.51
N GLY A 62 -1.45 0.88 10.31
CA GLY A 62 -1.78 -0.45 10.81
C GLY A 62 -0.86 -1.52 10.22
N MET A 63 -0.53 -1.36 8.94
CA MET A 63 0.46 -2.17 8.26
C MET A 63 1.84 -1.95 8.91
N MET A 64 2.39 -0.72 8.95
CA MET A 64 3.67 -0.44 9.61
C MET A 64 3.73 -0.97 11.05
N PHE A 65 2.63 -0.89 11.79
CA PHE A 65 2.52 -1.44 13.14
C PHE A 65 2.59 -2.98 13.14
N CYS A 66 1.88 -3.65 12.23
CA CYS A 66 2.01 -5.09 12.01
C CYS A 66 3.45 -5.48 11.63
N LEU A 67 4.09 -4.74 10.73
CA LEU A 67 5.47 -5.02 10.29
C LEU A 67 6.48 -4.83 11.42
N LYS A 68 6.31 -3.77 12.21
CA LYS A 68 7.08 -3.52 13.43
C LYS A 68 6.82 -4.58 14.50
N LYS A 69 5.58 -5.05 14.64
CA LYS A 69 5.21 -6.14 15.56
C LYS A 69 5.76 -7.50 15.11
N PHE A 70 5.94 -7.70 13.81
CA PHE A 70 6.58 -8.88 13.23
C PHE A 70 8.12 -8.80 13.20
N GLY A 71 8.72 -7.72 13.71
CA GLY A 71 10.17 -7.63 13.92
C GLY A 71 10.99 -7.54 12.62
N ILE A 72 10.39 -7.09 11.51
CA ILE A 72 11.12 -6.85 10.26
C ILE A 72 11.51 -5.38 10.20
N GLN A 73 12.49 -5.01 11.03
CA GLN A 73 13.40 -3.87 10.82
C GLN A 73 14.77 -4.25 11.36
#